data_AF-A0A084XW12-F1
#
_entry.id   AF-A0A084XW12-F1
#
_cell.length_a   1.000
_cell.length_b   1.000
_cell.length_c   1.000
_cell.angle_alpha   90.00
_cell.angle_beta   90.00
_cell.angle_gamma   90.00
#
_symmetry.space_group_name_H-M   'P 1'
#
loop_
_entity.id
_entity.type
_entity.pdbx_description
1 polymer ?
#
loop_
_entity_poly.entity_id
_entity_poly.type
_entity_poly.pdbx_seq_one_letter_code
_entity_poly.pdbx_strand_id
1 'polypeptide(L)'
;MVIPLEVAIGRLTGLLHCQTHQTPLYREAPEAFDVCPHCKRQVIPYWDHGDGYVFPGDWQCPEHGSVTPMKSAVANTHPYVPDWSAA
;
A
#
# COMPACT_ATOMS: atom_id res chain seq x y z
N MET A 1 -0.42 -25.38 -62.81
CA MET A 1 -1.73 -24.74 -63.06
C MET A 1 -2.74 -25.38 -62.11
N VAL A 2 -3.15 -24.64 -61.07
CA VAL A 2 -4.53 -24.17 -60.80
C VAL A 2 -5.41 -25.18 -60.04
N ILE A 3 -5.41 -25.00 -58.71
CA ILE A 3 -6.49 -25.05 -57.68
C ILE A 3 -7.64 -26.09 -57.80
N PRO A 4 -8.05 -26.72 -56.68
CA PRO A 4 -9.46 -26.96 -56.42
C PRO A 4 -10.01 -26.05 -55.31
N LEU A 5 -11.18 -25.55 -55.66
CA LEU A 5 -12.08 -24.63 -55.00
C LEU A 5 -12.53 -25.16 -53.64
N GLU A 6 -12.67 -24.20 -52.73
CA GLU A 6 -13.13 -24.32 -51.36
C GLU A 6 -14.58 -24.83 -51.30
N VAL A 7 -14.92 -25.54 -50.22
CA VAL A 7 -16.25 -25.64 -49.55
C VAL A 7 -16.39 -27.02 -48.93
N ALA A 8 -16.27 -27.09 -47.60
CA ALA A 8 -17.23 -27.81 -46.74
C ALA A 8 -16.76 -27.76 -45.28
N ILE A 9 -17.12 -26.65 -44.62
CA ILE A 9 -17.83 -26.64 -43.34
C ILE A 9 -17.26 -27.59 -42.27
N GLY A 10 -16.44 -27.04 -41.37
CA GLY A 10 -16.08 -27.67 -40.11
C GLY A 10 -15.97 -26.62 -39.02
N ARG A 11 -17.11 -26.30 -38.39
CA ARG A 11 -17.16 -25.64 -37.08
C ARG A 11 -16.08 -26.22 -36.17
N LEU A 12 -15.17 -25.40 -35.66
CA LEU A 12 -14.55 -25.56 -34.35
C LEU A 12 -13.99 -24.20 -33.93
N THR A 13 -14.81 -23.51 -33.16
CA THR A 13 -14.44 -22.76 -31.95
C THR A 13 -12.99 -22.28 -31.89
N GLY A 14 -12.80 -21.00 -32.19
CA GLY A 14 -11.51 -20.35 -32.01
C GLY A 14 -11.59 -18.86 -32.27
N LEU A 15 -12.70 -18.21 -31.90
CA LEU A 15 -12.69 -16.76 -31.69
C LEU A 15 -11.77 -16.51 -30.48
N LEU A 16 -10.48 -16.45 -30.78
CA LEU A 16 -9.48 -15.75 -29.99
C LEU A 16 -10.06 -14.38 -29.73
N HIS A 17 -10.68 -14.25 -28.55
CA HIS A 17 -10.78 -12.98 -27.87
C HIS A 17 -9.35 -12.45 -27.85
N CYS A 18 -9.06 -11.51 -28.74
CA CYS A 18 -7.97 -10.57 -28.55
C CYS A 18 -8.40 -9.77 -27.31
N GLN A 19 -8.16 -10.36 -26.14
CA GLN A 19 -8.32 -9.69 -24.87
C GLN A 19 -7.39 -8.50 -24.97
N THR A 20 -8.00 -7.33 -25.11
CA THR A 20 -7.39 -6.05 -24.87
C THR A 20 -6.63 -6.18 -23.55
N HIS A 21 -5.32 -6.34 -23.63
CA HIS A 21 -4.40 -6.01 -22.55
C HIS A 21 -4.48 -4.48 -22.37
N GLN A 22 -5.62 -4.01 -21.85
CA GLN A 22 -5.70 -2.71 -21.21
C GLN A 22 -4.82 -2.84 -19.98
N THR A 23 -3.56 -2.46 -20.14
CA THR A 23 -2.75 -2.02 -19.01
C THR A 23 -3.52 -0.87 -18.37
N PRO A 24 -3.95 -0.99 -17.09
CA PRO A 24 -4.52 0.16 -16.42
C PRO A 24 -3.43 1.24 -16.38
N LEU A 25 -3.68 2.38 -17.04
CA LEU A 25 -2.82 3.57 -16.95
C LEU A 25 -2.85 4.21 -15.55
N TYR A 26 -3.64 3.65 -14.63
CA TYR A 26 -3.65 4.02 -13.23
C TYR A 26 -2.56 3.24 -12.49
N ARG A 27 -1.44 3.91 -12.20
CA ARG A 27 -0.50 3.45 -11.18
C ARG A 27 -1.16 3.70 -9.83
N GLU A 28 -1.40 2.65 -9.06
CA GLU A 28 -1.86 2.80 -7.68
C GLU A 28 -0.93 3.76 -6.94
N ALA A 29 -1.52 4.76 -6.26
CA ALA A 29 -0.74 5.67 -5.43
C ALA A 29 0.06 4.82 -4.42
N PRO A 30 1.38 5.07 -4.27
CA PRO A 30 2.17 4.33 -3.32
C PRO A 30 1.54 4.46 -1.93
N GLU A 31 1.40 3.35 -1.23
CA GLU A 31 0.88 3.33 0.14
C GLU A 31 1.68 4.30 1.00
N ALA A 32 0.98 5.25 1.62
CA ALA A 32 1.59 6.29 2.42
C ALA A 32 1.36 6.02 3.91
N PHE A 33 2.43 5.86 4.66
CA PHE A 33 2.43 5.60 6.08
C PHE A 33 2.55 6.91 6.86
N ASP A 34 1.89 6.98 8.02
CA ASP A 34 2.16 7.99 9.04
C ASP A 34 3.42 7.60 9.81
N VAL A 35 4.49 8.37 9.64
CA VAL A 35 5.80 8.08 10.25
C VAL A 35 6.31 9.24 11.09
N CYS A 36 7.14 8.91 12.08
CA CYS A 36 7.87 9.87 12.88
C CYS A 36 8.84 10.66 11.98
N PRO A 37 8.85 12.00 12.05
CA PRO A 37 9.75 12.82 11.24
C PRO A 37 11.24 12.60 11.59
N HIS A 38 11.54 12.12 12.80
CA HIS A 38 12.90 11.92 13.29
C HIS A 38 13.51 10.56 12.87
N CYS A 39 12.79 9.46 13.06
CA CYS A 39 13.31 8.11 12.79
C CYS A 39 12.60 7.33 11.68
N LYS A 40 11.63 7.95 11.00
CA LYS A 40 10.80 7.34 9.93
C LYS A 40 10.06 6.06 10.34
N ARG A 41 10.01 5.74 11.63
CA ARG A 41 9.23 4.62 12.16
C ARG A 41 7.74 4.97 12.11
N GLN A 42 6.91 3.97 11.85
CA GLN A 42 5.45 4.14 11.87
C GLN A 42 5.00 4.58 13.27
N VAL A 43 4.17 5.61 13.32
CA VAL A 43 3.62 6.13 14.58
C VAL A 43 2.26 5.50 14.87
N ILE A 44 1.92 5.44 16.15
CA ILE A 44 0.66 4.87 16.62
C ILE A 44 -0.24 6.03 17.06
N PRO A 45 -1.50 6.10 16.60
CA PRO A 45 -2.41 7.13 17.08
C PRO A 45 -2.72 6.88 18.57
N TYR A 46 -2.56 7.90 19.40
CA TYR A 46 -3.00 7.88 20.79
C TYR A 46 -4.39 8.52 20.88
N TRP A 47 -5.23 7.94 21.73
CA TRP A 47 -6.59 8.43 21.95
C TRP A 47 -6.69 8.90 23.39
N ASP A 48 -7.09 10.16 23.56
CA ASP A 48 -7.30 10.74 24.88
C ASP A 48 -8.70 10.42 25.38
N HIS A 49 -8.81 10.15 26.68
CA HIS A 49 -10.08 9.88 27.35
C HIS A 49 -10.38 11.01 28.34
N GLY A 50 -11.53 11.67 28.19
CA GLY A 50 -11.98 12.73 29.08
C GLY A 50 -13.50 12.72 29.23
N ASP A 51 -13.99 12.72 30.47
CA ASP A 51 -15.42 12.80 30.81
C ASP A 51 -16.33 11.81 30.05
N GLY A 52 -15.82 10.61 29.77
CA GLY A 52 -16.55 9.55 29.04
C GLY A 52 -16.49 9.66 27.51
N TYR A 53 -15.77 10.64 26.97
CA TYR A 53 -15.55 10.82 25.54
C TYR A 53 -14.11 10.46 25.13
N VAL A 54 -13.97 10.04 23.87
CA VAL A 54 -12.68 9.72 23.24
C VAL A 54 -12.37 10.80 22.22
N PHE A 55 -11.21 11.44 22.35
CA PHE A 55 -10.73 12.47 21.43
C PHE A 55 -9.47 11.99 20.72
N PRO A 56 -9.26 12.38 19.45
CA PRO A 56 -7.99 12.15 18.79
C PRO A 56 -6.89 12.89 19.56
N GLY A 57 -5.98 12.12 20.16
CA GLY A 57 -4.80 12.63 20.84
C GLY A 57 -3.62 12.74 19.90
N ASP A 58 -2.43 12.90 20.48
CA ASP A 58 -1.18 12.97 19.73
C ASP A 58 -0.79 11.64 19.08
N TRP A 59 0.14 11.67 18.12
CA TRP A 59 0.74 10.45 17.60
C TRP A 59 1.99 10.08 18.41
N GLN A 60 2.12 8.81 18.76
CA GLN A 60 3.21 8.33 19.59
C GLN A 60 4.25 7.58 18.77
N CYS A 61 5.50 8.01 18.91
CA CYS A 61 6.70 7.30 18.46
C CYS A 61 7.35 6.62 19.67
N PRO A 62 7.70 5.32 19.60
CA PRO A 62 8.31 4.61 20.73
C PRO A 62 9.69 5.15 21.14
N GLU A 63 10.37 5.88 20.26
CA GLU A 63 11.71 6.46 20.50
C GLU A 63 11.64 7.94 20.92
N HIS A 64 10.70 8.71 20.38
CA HIS A 64 10.67 10.17 20.50
C HIS A 64 9.45 10.70 21.29
N GLY A 65 8.51 9.83 21.66
CA GLY A 65 7.27 10.20 22.33
C GLY A 65 6.27 10.87 21.38
N SER A 66 5.60 11.92 21.87
CA SER A 66 4.58 12.66 21.10
C SER A 66 5.23 13.38 19.91
N VAL A 67 4.72 13.11 18.71
CA VAL A 67 5.21 13.70 17.46
C VAL A 67 4.04 14.04 16.53
N THR A 68 4.23 15.05 15.68
CA THR A 68 3.34 15.25 14.53
C THR A 68 3.79 14.32 13.39
N PRO A 69 2.92 13.44 12.86
CA PRO A 69 3.29 12.50 11.82
C PRO A 69 3.61 13.21 10.50
N MET A 70 4.47 12.58 9.71
CA MET A 70 4.72 12.93 8.32
C MET A 70 4.29 11.77 7.43
N LYS A 71 3.63 12.06 6.31
CA LYS A 71 3.31 11.04 5.30
C LYS A 71 4.58 10.62 4.55
N SER A 72 4.81 9.32 4.44
CA SER A 72 5.98 8.76 3.73
C SER A 72 5.62 7.47 2.99
N ALA A 73 6.15 7.30 1.79
CA ALA A 73 6.10 6.03 1.06
C ALA A 73 7.11 5.00 1.60
N VAL A 74 7.99 5.41 2.53
CA VAL A 74 9.03 4.59 3.14
C VAL A 74 8.94 4.69 4.66
N ALA A 75 8.87 3.54 5.33
CA ALA A 75 8.90 3.42 6.78
C ALA A 75 10.14 2.65 7.23
N ASN A 76 10.70 3.04 8.37
CA ASN A 76 11.76 2.30 9.04
C ASN A 76 11.15 1.06 9.71
N THR A 77 11.54 -0.12 9.22
CA THR A 77 11.06 -1.43 9.71
C THR A 77 12.03 -2.11 10.67
N HIS A 78 13.17 -1.47 11.01
CA HIS A 78 14.08 -2.03 12.01
C HIS A 78 13.35 -2.21 13.34
N PRO A 79 13.55 -3.31 14.07
CA PRO A 79 12.98 -3.48 15.41
C PRO A 79 13.40 -2.33 16.33
N TYR A 80 12.48 -1.80 17.12
CA TYR A 80 12.85 -0.88 18.20
C TYR A 80 13.51 -1.70 19.32
N VAL A 81 14.74 -1.34 19.67
CA VAL A 81 15.47 -1.94 20.79
C VAL A 81 15.80 -0.81 21.76
N PRO A 82 14.98 -0.61 22.81
CA PRO A 82 15.30 0.36 23.85
C PRO A 82 16.60 -0.04 24.54
N ASP A 83 17.51 0.93 24.67
CA ASP A 83 18.72 0.75 25.47
C ASP A 83 18.38 0.87 26.96
N TRP A 84 18.28 -0.27 27.63
CA TRP A 84 18.01 -0.37 29.07
C TRP A 84 19.26 -0.14 29.92
N SER A 85 20.43 0.07 29.31
CA SER A 85 21.66 0.34 30.06
C SER A 85 21.76 1.76 30.64
N ALA A 86 20.84 2.66 30.23
CA ALA A 86 20.78 4.05 30.67
C ALA A 86 19.66 4.33 31.71
N ALA A 87 18.98 3.29 32.22
CA ALA A 87 17.89 3.40 33.19
C ALA A 87 18.35 3.52 34.65
#